data_AF-A0A914KFG7-F1
#
_entry.id   AF-A0A914KFG7-F1
#
_cell.length_a   1.000
_cell.length_b   1.000
_cell.length_c   1.000
_cell.angle_alpha   90.00
_cell.angle_beta   90.00
_cell.angle_gamma   90.00
#
_symmetry.space_group_name_H-M   'P 1'
#
loop_
_entity.id
_entity.type
_entity.pdbx_description
1 polymer ?
#
loop_
_entity_poly.entity_id
_entity_poly.type
_entity_poly.pdbx_seq_one_letter_code
_entity_poly.pdbx_strand_id
1 'polypeptide(L)'
;MPKMITPVKSPKEVLGVNRFISPFSEEAKIPLPHELNELSTHGTTVWKRNERERIRVRQVNDGYTRLKNTLPLTENDRRLSKVDTLRLAIAYIHHLENLINEGVNHLIECQCFNYVMGECSSAENTPPPN
;
A
#
# COMPACT_ATOMS: atom_id res chain seq x y z
N MET A 1 -2.82 -68.31 -25.73
CA MET A 1 -2.86 -67.80 -24.34
C MET A 1 -3.12 -66.29 -24.40
N PRO A 2 -4.31 -65.80 -24.04
CA PRO A 2 -4.59 -64.36 -24.01
C PRO A 2 -3.80 -63.69 -22.89
N LYS A 3 -3.08 -62.60 -23.20
CA LYS A 3 -2.37 -61.80 -22.19
C LYS A 3 -3.40 -60.98 -21.41
N MET A 4 -3.46 -61.17 -20.10
CA MET A 4 -4.27 -60.34 -19.22
C MET A 4 -3.71 -58.91 -19.22
N ILE A 5 -4.51 -57.94 -19.62
CA ILE A 5 -4.20 -56.51 -19.48
C ILE A 5 -4.36 -56.18 -17.99
N THR A 6 -3.27 -55.87 -17.31
CA THR A 6 -3.32 -55.30 -15.95
C THR A 6 -3.71 -53.82 -16.05
N PRO A 7 -4.45 -53.27 -15.06
CA PRO A 7 -4.86 -51.88 -15.10
C PRO A 7 -3.63 -50.96 -15.06
N VAL A 8 -3.54 -50.03 -16.00
CA VAL A 8 -2.59 -48.91 -15.94
C VAL A 8 -2.96 -48.07 -14.72
N LYS A 9 -2.23 -48.24 -13.62
CA LYS A 9 -2.32 -47.32 -12.48
C LYS A 9 -1.89 -45.93 -12.98
N SER A 10 -2.76 -44.94 -12.80
CA SER A 10 -2.41 -43.53 -12.98
C SER A 10 -1.15 -43.22 -12.16
N PRO A 11 -0.14 -42.50 -12.69
CA PRO A 11 1.03 -42.11 -11.93
C PRO A 11 0.66 -41.07 -10.86
N LYS A 12 0.07 -41.53 -9.75
CA LYS A 12 0.15 -40.83 -8.48
C LYS A 12 1.37 -41.42 -7.77
N GLU A 13 2.23 -40.53 -7.29
CA GLU A 13 3.42 -40.79 -6.46
C GLU A 13 4.73 -41.09 -7.21
N VAL A 14 5.36 -40.01 -7.69
CA VAL A 14 6.82 -39.90 -7.60
C VAL A 14 7.12 -38.91 -6.46
N LEU A 15 7.54 -39.48 -5.33
CA LEU A 15 8.07 -38.79 -4.16
C LEU A 15 9.46 -38.23 -4.49
N GLY A 16 9.80 -37.05 -3.97
CA GLY A 16 11.19 -36.61 -3.85
C GLY A 16 11.66 -35.39 -4.64
N VAL A 17 10.77 -34.51 -5.11
CA VAL A 17 11.19 -33.18 -5.59
C VAL A 17 10.41 -32.16 -4.78
N ASN A 18 11.12 -31.28 -4.05
CA ASN A 18 10.58 -30.05 -3.49
C ASN A 18 9.91 -29.29 -4.64
N ARG A 19 8.62 -29.56 -4.89
CA ARG A 19 7.87 -28.88 -5.94
C ARG A 19 7.84 -27.43 -5.51
N PHE A 20 8.49 -26.58 -6.30
CA PHE A 20 8.22 -25.15 -6.25
C PHE A 20 6.77 -24.98 -6.66
N ILE A 21 5.87 -25.03 -5.67
CA ILE A 21 4.44 -24.77 -5.86
C ILE A 21 4.35 -23.27 -6.13
N SER A 22 3.88 -22.93 -7.32
CA SER A 22 3.71 -21.53 -7.70
C SER A 22 2.82 -20.83 -6.66
N PRO A 23 3.18 -19.62 -6.19
CA PRO A 23 2.33 -18.85 -5.28
C PRO A 23 0.91 -18.56 -5.83
N PHE A 24 0.70 -18.75 -7.13
CA PHE A 24 -0.57 -18.54 -7.83
C PHE A 24 -1.23 -19.84 -8.32
N SER A 25 -0.76 -21.01 -7.87
CA SER A 25 -1.38 -22.30 -8.21
C SER A 25 -2.62 -22.57 -7.36
N GLU A 26 -3.53 -23.40 -7.86
CA GLU A 26 -4.75 -23.81 -7.12
C GLU A 26 -4.40 -24.61 -5.86
N GLU A 27 -3.24 -25.29 -5.85
CA GLU A 27 -2.70 -26.00 -4.69
C GLU A 27 -1.87 -25.11 -3.75
N ALA A 28 -1.74 -23.81 -4.02
CA ALA A 28 -0.99 -22.88 -3.18
C ALA A 28 -1.69 -22.72 -1.81
N LYS A 29 -0.99 -23.11 -0.75
CA LYS A 29 -1.46 -22.94 0.62
C LYS A 29 -0.76 -21.75 1.27
N ILE A 30 -1.53 -20.92 1.98
CA ILE A 30 -0.99 -19.88 2.86
C ILE A 30 -0.35 -20.60 4.05
N PRO A 31 0.98 -20.53 4.25
CA PRO A 31 1.65 -21.22 5.35
C PRO A 31 1.18 -20.66 6.69
N LEU A 32 0.94 -21.54 7.65
CA LEU A 32 0.67 -21.14 9.03
C LEU A 32 1.93 -20.55 9.67
N PRO A 33 1.81 -19.69 10.70
CA PRO A 33 2.97 -19.02 11.30
C PRO A 33 4.11 -19.96 11.75
N HIS A 34 3.79 -21.16 12.22
CA HIS A 34 4.79 -22.17 12.62
C HIS A 34 5.52 -22.80 11.41
N GLU A 35 4.84 -22.94 10.28
CA GLU A 35 5.36 -23.57 9.05
C GLU A 35 6.31 -22.64 8.28
N LEU A 36 6.29 -21.33 8.58
CA LEU A 36 7.18 -20.35 7.96
C LEU A 36 8.66 -20.60 8.26
N ASN A 37 8.99 -21.25 9.38
CA ASN A 37 10.37 -21.55 9.75
C ASN A 37 10.95 -22.74 8.95
N GLU A 38 10.11 -23.71 8.58
CA GLU A 38 10.52 -24.93 7.87
C GLU A 38 10.61 -24.75 6.35
N LEU A 39 9.91 -23.76 5.78
CA LEU A 39 9.87 -23.47 4.33
C LEU A 39 11.11 -22.73 3.78
N SER A 40 12.26 -22.91 4.44
CA SER A 40 13.42 -22.01 4.42
C SER A 40 14.07 -21.80 3.05
N THR A 41 13.96 -22.75 2.10
CA THR A 41 14.82 -22.73 0.90
C THR A 41 14.30 -21.87 -0.26
N HIS A 42 12.98 -21.76 -0.46
CA HIS A 42 12.44 -21.01 -1.63
C HIS A 42 11.26 -20.09 -1.27
N GLY A 43 10.36 -20.53 -0.40
CA GLY A 43 9.20 -19.75 0.05
C GLY A 43 9.61 -18.53 0.86
N THR A 44 10.48 -18.69 1.88
CA THR A 44 10.81 -17.60 2.82
C THR A 44 11.39 -16.34 2.17
N THR A 45 11.99 -16.43 0.98
CA THR A 45 12.61 -15.27 0.33
C THR A 45 11.57 -14.25 -0.16
N VAL A 46 10.40 -14.70 -0.63
CA VAL A 46 9.29 -13.84 -1.03
C VAL A 46 8.63 -13.23 0.20
N TRP A 47 8.36 -14.04 1.23
CA TRP A 47 7.82 -13.55 2.52
C TRP A 47 8.73 -12.49 3.15
N LYS A 48 10.04 -12.75 3.22
CA LYS A 48 11.03 -11.78 3.73
C LYS A 48 11.08 -10.51 2.87
N ARG A 49 10.92 -10.61 1.54
CA ARG A 49 10.84 -9.43 0.66
C ARG A 49 9.57 -8.62 0.93
N ASN A 50 8.42 -9.28 1.00
CA ASN A 50 7.13 -8.65 1.27
C ASN A 50 7.10 -7.98 2.64
N GLU A 51 7.68 -8.61 3.66
CA GLU A 51 7.76 -8.04 5.00
C GLU A 51 8.61 -6.76 5.01
N ARG A 52 9.78 -6.78 4.35
CA ARG A 52 10.58 -5.56 4.18
C ARG A 52 9.82 -4.47 3.46
N GLU A 53 9.07 -4.82 2.42
CA GLU A 53 8.26 -3.85 1.67
C GLU A 53 7.14 -3.28 2.54
N ARG A 54 6.47 -4.08 3.36
CA ARG A 54 5.49 -3.60 4.34
C ARG A 54 6.11 -2.61 5.33
N ILE A 55 7.30 -2.90 5.86
CA ILE A 55 8.02 -2.00 6.77
C ILE A 55 8.37 -0.69 6.05
N ARG A 56 8.92 -0.76 4.83
CA ARG A 56 9.27 0.42 4.02
C ARG A 56 8.04 1.30 3.77
N VAL A 57 6.91 0.69 3.38
CA VAL A 57 5.64 1.40 3.14
C VAL A 57 5.09 2.01 4.43
N ARG A 58 5.17 1.30 5.57
CA ARG A 58 4.80 1.86 6.88
C ARG A 58 5.61 3.11 7.20
N GLN A 59 6.93 3.07 7.05
CA GLN A 59 7.80 4.24 7.32
C GLN A 59 7.42 5.45 6.45
N VAL A 60 7.11 5.21 5.17
CA VAL A 60 6.64 6.28 4.26
C VAL A 60 5.28 6.84 4.74
N ASN A 61 4.34 5.98 5.11
CA ASN A 61 3.02 6.41 5.60
C ASN A 61 3.11 7.17 6.94
N ASP A 62 4.04 6.79 7.81
CA ASP A 62 4.32 7.53 9.05
C ASP A 62 4.87 8.93 8.75
N GLY A 63 5.71 9.05 7.71
CA GLY A 63 6.15 10.35 7.19
C GLY A 63 5.00 11.21 6.67
N TYR A 64 4.09 10.64 5.90
CA TYR A 64 2.88 11.33 5.43
C TYR A 64 1.97 11.80 6.57
N THR A 65 1.79 10.97 7.60
CA THR A 65 0.99 11.32 8.77
C THR A 65 1.61 12.50 9.52
N ARG A 66 2.93 12.49 9.72
CA ARG A 66 3.65 13.62 10.32
C ARG A 66 3.50 14.89 9.51
N LEU A 67 3.69 14.81 8.19
CA LEU A 67 3.51 15.94 7.29
C LEU A 67 2.10 16.52 7.46
N LYS A 68 1.07 15.69 7.38
CA LYS A 68 -0.33 16.10 7.53
C LYS A 68 -0.62 16.81 8.86
N ASN A 69 -0.03 16.35 9.96
CA ASN A 69 -0.20 16.97 11.28
C ASN A 69 0.44 18.36 11.39
N THR A 70 1.39 18.70 10.51
CA THR A 70 2.02 20.04 10.47
C THR A 70 1.27 21.04 9.59
N LEU A 71 0.31 20.57 8.78
CA LEU A 71 -0.45 21.43 7.88
C LEU A 71 -1.61 22.10 8.62
N PRO A 72 -1.97 23.34 8.26
CA PRO A 72 -3.06 24.08 8.90
C PRO A 72 -4.41 23.55 8.40
N LEU A 73 -4.84 22.43 8.98
CA LEU A 73 -6.08 21.73 8.65
C LEU A 73 -7.11 21.87 9.77
N THR A 74 -8.37 22.06 9.40
CA THR A 74 -9.52 21.92 10.32
C THR A 74 -9.78 20.45 10.63
N GLU A 75 -10.29 20.13 11.84
CA GLU A 75 -10.51 18.74 12.29
C GLU A 75 -11.40 17.91 11.33
N ASN A 76 -12.31 18.56 10.60
CA ASN A 76 -13.17 17.92 9.58
C ASN A 76 -12.45 17.62 8.24
N ASP A 77 -11.30 18.22 7.97
CA ASP A 77 -10.49 18.03 6.74
C ASP A 77 -9.44 16.93 6.86
N ARG A 78 -9.51 16.12 7.92
CA ARG A 78 -8.58 15.00 8.16
C ARG A 78 -8.65 13.89 7.10
N ARG A 79 -9.40 14.03 6.00
CA ARG A 79 -9.48 13.07 4.87
C ARG A 79 -8.69 13.45 3.62
N LEU A 80 -7.65 14.29 3.72
CA LEU A 80 -6.76 14.54 2.58
C LEU A 80 -6.12 13.28 1.99
N SER A 81 -6.09 13.21 0.65
CA SER A 81 -5.32 12.22 -0.10
C SER A 81 -3.80 12.48 0.01
N LYS A 82 -2.97 11.51 -0.41
CA LYS A 82 -1.50 11.69 -0.45
C LYS A 82 -1.12 12.86 -1.36
N VAL A 83 -1.75 12.96 -2.53
CA VAL A 83 -1.46 14.02 -3.51
C VAL A 83 -1.86 15.38 -2.94
N ASP A 84 -3.04 15.48 -2.33
CA ASP A 84 -3.50 16.76 -1.76
C ASP A 84 -2.66 17.17 -0.56
N THR A 85 -2.21 16.21 0.25
CA THR A 85 -1.26 16.46 1.35
C THR A 85 0.04 17.08 0.82
N LEU A 86 0.58 16.58 -0.29
CA LEU A 86 1.80 17.15 -0.90
C LEU A 86 1.54 18.54 -1.49
N ARG A 87 0.43 18.72 -2.21
CA ARG A 87 0.05 20.02 -2.78
C ARG A 87 -0.11 21.08 -1.69
N LEU A 88 -0.77 20.71 -0.60
CA LEU A 88 -0.98 21.60 0.54
C LEU A 88 0.33 21.92 1.25
N ALA A 89 1.25 20.96 1.39
CA ALA A 89 2.58 21.21 1.95
C ALA A 89 3.39 22.21 1.12
N ILE A 90 3.39 22.10 -0.21
CA ILE A 90 4.07 23.04 -1.10
C ILE A 90 3.45 24.44 -0.96
N ALA A 91 2.12 24.53 -1.01
CA ALA A 91 1.41 25.79 -0.82
C ALA A 91 1.71 26.42 0.55
N TYR A 92 1.82 25.61 1.60
CA TYR A 92 2.13 26.09 2.93
C TYR A 92 3.56 26.63 3.05
N ILE A 93 4.55 25.97 2.44
CA ILE A 93 5.94 26.50 2.40
C ILE A 93 5.96 27.88 1.75
N HIS A 94 5.35 28.04 0.57
CA HIS A 94 5.29 29.33 -0.11
C HIS A 94 4.52 30.39 0.68
N HIS A 95 3.45 29.97 1.37
CA HIS A 95 2.73 30.87 2.26
C HIS A 95 3.63 31.40 3.39
N LEU A 96 4.42 30.53 4.02
CA LEU A 96 5.37 30.92 5.07
C LEU A 96 6.50 31.80 4.53
N GLU A 97 7.02 31.51 3.34
CA GLU A 97 8.02 32.36 2.67
C GLU A 97 7.51 33.78 2.43
N ASN A 98 6.30 33.91 1.86
CA ASN A 98 5.68 35.22 1.61
C ASN A 98 5.36 35.94 2.92
N LEU A 99 4.93 35.21 3.95
CA LEU A 99 4.70 35.78 5.27
C LEU A 99 5.96 36.41 5.86
N ILE A 100 7.12 35.78 5.66
CA ILE A 100 8.41 36.31 6.11
C ILE A 100 8.83 37.55 5.30
N ASN A 101 8.58 37.56 3.99
CA ASN A 101 9.04 38.63 3.10
C ASN A 101 8.13 39.86 3.06
N GLU A 102 6.81 39.65 3.07
CA GLU A 102 5.78 40.69 2.88
C GLU A 102 5.09 41.09 4.21
N GLY A 103 5.32 40.31 5.26
CA GLY A 103 4.82 40.57 6.60
C GLY A 103 3.29 40.50 6.72
N VAL A 104 2.72 41.44 7.47
CA VAL A 104 1.30 41.41 7.88
C VAL A 104 0.32 41.54 6.70
N ASN A 105 0.75 42.13 5.57
CA ASN A 105 -0.09 42.30 4.39
C ASN A 105 -0.55 40.95 3.81
N HIS A 106 0.32 39.94 3.85
CA HIS A 106 0.00 38.59 3.37
C HIS A 106 -0.97 37.85 4.31
N LEU A 107 -0.97 38.14 5.62
CA LEU A 107 -1.91 37.52 6.57
C LEU A 107 -3.37 37.93 6.33
N ILE A 108 -3.59 39.14 5.79
CA ILE A 108 -4.92 39.74 5.67
C ILE A 108 -5.54 39.41 4.30
N GLU A 109 -4.73 39.21 3.25
CA GLU A 109 -5.21 39.03 1.87
C GLU A 109 -4.86 37.66 1.21
N CYS A 110 -4.10 36.78 1.87
CA CYS A 110 -3.64 35.54 1.22
C CYS A 110 -4.79 34.54 0.96
N GLN A 111 -4.93 34.17 -0.32
CA GLN A 111 -5.81 33.10 -0.81
C GLN A 111 -5.08 31.77 -1.06
N CYS A 112 -3.84 31.67 -0.59
CA CYS A 112 -2.89 30.59 -0.91
C CYS A 112 -3.40 29.18 -0.50
N PHE A 113 -4.36 29.12 0.43
CA PHE A 113 -5.02 27.89 0.90
C PHE A 113 -6.35 27.59 0.20
N ASN A 114 -7.07 28.60 -0.30
CA ASN A 114 -8.39 28.43 -0.91
C ASN A 114 -8.33 27.62 -2.22
N TYR A 115 -7.20 27.67 -2.91
CA TYR A 115 -6.97 26.89 -4.14
C TYR A 115 -6.84 25.38 -3.90
N VAL A 116 -6.37 24.96 -2.72
CA VAL A 116 -6.05 23.54 -2.46
C VAL A 116 -7.22 22.79 -1.81
N MET A 117 -8.04 23.46 -1.00
CA MET A 117 -9.16 22.84 -0.30
C MET A 117 -10.49 22.84 -1.09
N GLY A 118 -10.60 23.69 -2.13
CA GLY A 118 -11.82 23.83 -2.94
C GLY A 118 -12.16 22.64 -3.84
N GLU A 119 -11.25 21.70 -4.06
CA GLU A 119 -11.44 20.57 -5.01
C GLU A 119 -11.81 19.23 -4.31
N CYS A 120 -11.76 19.15 -2.98
CA CYS A 120 -11.93 17.88 -2.25
C CYS A 120 -13.39 17.45 -2.02
N SER A 121 -14.36 18.35 -2.18
CA SER A 121 -15.77 18.10 -1.81
C SER A 121 -16.60 17.32 -2.83
N SER A 122 -16.04 16.95 -3.99
CA SER A 122 -16.83 16.38 -5.11
C SER A 122 -16.65 14.88 -5.35
N ALA A 123 -15.84 14.17 -4.55
CA ALA A 123 -15.68 12.72 -4.70
C ALA A 123 -16.76 11.96 -3.91
N GLU A 124 -18.00 12.00 -4.41
CA GLU A 124 -19.07 11.11 -3.98
C GLU A 124 -18.67 9.66 -4.28
N ASN A 125 -18.33 8.91 -3.22
CA ASN A 125 -18.08 7.48 -3.30
C ASN A 125 -19.43 6.75 -3.44
N THR A 126 -19.99 6.74 -4.65
CA THR A 126 -21.08 5.82 -4.99
C THR A 126 -20.48 4.46 -5.39
N PRO A 127 -20.85 3.35 -4.73
CA PRO A 127 -20.44 2.03 -5.17
C PRO A 127 -21.09 1.71 -6.53
N PRO A 128 -20.41 0.97 -7.43
CA PRO A 128 -21.01 0.58 -8.69
C PRO A 128 -22.25 -0.30 -8.44
N PRO A 129 -23.30 -0.16 -9.25
CA PRO A 129 -24.50 -0.98 -9.12
C PRO A 129 -24.16 -2.46 -9.37
N ASN A 130 -24.80 -3.30 -8.57
CA ASN A 130 -24.70 -4.75 -8.47
C ASN A 130 -24.93 -5.46 -9.82
#